data_AF-A0A939WTV1-F1
#
_entry.id   AF-A0A939WTV1-F1
#
_cell.length_a   1.000
_cell.length_b   1.000
_cell.length_c   1.000
_cell.angle_alpha   90.00
_cell.angle_beta   90.00
_cell.angle_gamma   90.00
#
_symmetry.space_group_name_H-M   'P 1'
#
loop_
_entity.id
_entity.type
_entity.pdbx_description
1 polymer ?
#
loop_
_entity_poly.entity_id
_entity_poly.type
_entity_poly.pdbx_seq_one_letter_code
_entity_poly.pdbx_strand_id
1 'polypeptide(L)' 'MFDQLTDKLEATFRKLRGVGKLTEDNIKDGIRELKLSLLEADVNFKVVKELVEKVKERALGTEVAKSINP' A
#
# COMPACT_ATOMS: atom_id res chain seq x y z
N MET A 1 22.53 -7.25 10.82
CA MET A 1 21.26 -7.95 11.22
C MET A 1 20.02 -7.23 10.68
N PHE A 2 20.06 -5.91 10.51
CA PHE A 2 19.03 -5.15 9.77
C PHE A 2 19.22 -5.13 8.24
N ASP A 3 20.34 -5.63 7.74
CA ASP A 3 20.74 -5.55 6.33
C ASP A 3 19.77 -6.32 5.41
N GLN A 4 19.33 -7.51 5.84
CA GLN A 4 18.33 -8.30 5.10
C GLN A 4 16.95 -7.62 5.01
N LEU A 5 16.61 -6.78 5.99
CA LEU A 5 15.37 -6.00 5.97
C LEU A 5 15.51 -4.82 5.00
N THR A 6 16.64 -4.14 5.04
CA THR A 6 16.99 -3.03 4.13
C THR A 6 16.96 -3.49 2.67
N ASP A 7 17.54 -4.64 2.36
CA ASP A 7 17.58 -5.18 1.01
C ASP A 7 16.19 -5.54 0.47
N LYS A 8 15.32 -6.10 1.31
CA LYS A 8 13.92 -6.41 0.93
C LYS A 8 13.11 -5.14 0.68
N LEU A 9 13.30 -4.11 1.50
CA LEU A 9 12.62 -2.83 1.33
C LEU A 9 13.07 -2.12 0.04
N GLU A 10 14.37 -2.10 -0.25
CA GLU A 10 14.89 -1.55 -1.51
C GLU A 10 14.36 -2.27 -2.75
N ALA A 11 14.32 -3.61 -2.72
CA ALA A 11 13.77 -4.40 -3.83
C ALA A 11 12.28 -4.08 -4.08
N THR A 12 11.54 -3.82 -2.99
CA THR A 12 10.11 -3.47 -3.04
C THR A 12 9.91 -2.07 -3.62
N PHE A 13 10.72 -1.08 -3.20
CA PHE A 13 10.67 0.27 -3.77
C PHE A 13 11.09 0.31 -5.25
N ARG A 14 12.04 -0.53 -5.67
CA ARG A 14 12.41 -0.68 -7.09
C ARG A 14 11.27 -1.25 -7.92
N LYS A 15 10.54 -2.25 -7.40
CA LYS A 15 9.34 -2.78 -8.06
C LYS A 15 8.25 -1.72 -8.18
N LEU A 16 8.02 -0.93 -7.12
CA LEU A 16 7.00 0.12 -7.11
C LEU A 16 7.32 1.28 -8.06
N ARG A 17 8.59 1.69 -8.17
CA ARG A 17 9.02 2.66 -9.21
C ARG A 17 8.88 2.14 -10.63
N GLY A 18 8.89 0.82 -10.83
CA GLY A 18 8.76 0.18 -12.15
C GLY A 18 7.34 0.15 -12.70
N VAL A 19 6.32 0.46 -11.89
CA VAL A 19 4.91 0.46 -12.32
C VAL A 19 4.51 1.91 -12.60
N GLY A 20 4.78 2.39 -13.82
CA GLY A 20 4.61 3.79 -14.25
C GLY A 20 3.18 4.36 -14.20
N LYS A 21 2.21 3.65 -13.61
CA LYS A 21 0.87 4.16 -13.29
C LYS A 21 0.23 3.32 -12.18
N LEU A 22 -0.20 3.99 -11.11
CA LEU A 22 -1.16 3.43 -10.18
C LEU A 22 -2.52 3.35 -10.89
N THR A 23 -3.00 2.13 -11.14
CA THR A 23 -4.34 1.85 -11.65
C THR A 23 -5.28 1.54 -10.50
N GLU A 24 -6.59 1.74 -10.69
CA GLU A 24 -7.58 1.40 -9.66
C GLU A 24 -7.53 -0.08 -9.26
N ASP A 25 -7.20 -0.96 -10.20
CA ASP A 25 -7.10 -2.41 -9.93
C ASP A 25 -5.92 -2.73 -9.01
N ASN A 26 -4.74 -2.17 -9.29
CA ASN A 26 -3.56 -2.36 -8.43
C ASN A 26 -3.78 -1.80 -7.02
N ILE A 27 -4.53 -0.69 -6.90
CA ILE A 27 -4.89 -0.10 -5.60
C ILE A 27 -5.84 -1.03 -4.83
N LYS A 28 -6.87 -1.58 -5.49
CA LYS A 28 -7.83 -2.52 -4.87
C LYS A 28 -7.12 -3.77 -4.37
N ASP A 29 -6.22 -4.32 -5.17
CA ASP A 29 -5.46 -5.51 -4.81
C ASP A 29 -4.51 -5.23 -3.63
N GLY A 30 -3.81 -4.09 -3.63
CA GLY A 30 -2.96 -3.68 -2.51
C GLY A 30 -3.73 -3.43 -1.21
N ILE A 31 -4.92 -2.82 -1.28
CA ILE A 31 -5.79 -2.64 -0.10
C ILE A 31 -6.26 -3.98 0.47
N ARG A 32 -6.50 -4.96 -0.39
CA ARG A 32 -6.92 -6.31 0.03
C ARG A 32 -5.82 -7.03 0.78
N GLU A 33 -4.59 -7.00 0.27
CA GLU A 33 -3.42 -7.56 0.95
C GLU A 33 -3.17 -6.84 2.29
N LEU A 34 -3.20 -5.51 2.30
CA LEU A 34 -3.03 -4.71 3.52
C LEU A 34 -4.02 -5.12 4.61
N LYS A 35 -5.29 -5.32 4.25
CA LYS A 35 -6.33 -5.75 5.19
C LYS A 35 -6.03 -7.13 5.78
N LEU A 36 -5.58 -8.08 4.97
CA LEU A 36 -5.26 -9.43 5.42
C LEU A 36 -4.06 -9.41 6.39
N SER A 37 -2.97 -8.73 6.02
CA SER A 37 -1.79 -8.62 6.87
C SER A 37 -2.07 -7.96 8.22
N LEU A 38 -2.96 -6.97 8.26
CA LEU A 38 -3.35 -6.32 9.52
C LEU A 38 -4.18 -7.25 10.41
N LEU A 39 -5.02 -8.10 9.83
CA LEU A 39 -5.78 -9.09 10.61
C LEU A 39 -4.89 -10.23 11.11
N GLU A 40 -3.90 -10.66 10.31
CA GLU A 40 -2.89 -11.65 10.72
C GLU A 40 -1.99 -11.15 11.84
N ALA A 41 -1.78 -9.83 11.94
CA ALA A 41 -1.00 -9.19 12.99
C ALA A 41 -1.79 -8.91 14.28
N ASP A 42 -2.94 -9.57 14.47
CA ASP A 42 -3.84 -9.40 15.63
C ASP A 42 -4.35 -7.95 15.86
N VAL A 43 -4.46 -7.15 14.80
CA VAL A 43 -5.01 -5.79 14.89
C VAL A 43 -6.54 -5.84 14.98
N ASN A 44 -7.12 -4.99 15.83
CA ASN A 44 -8.56 -4.89 15.99
C ASN A 44 -9.28 -4.56 14.66
N PHE A 45 -10.28 -5.35 14.30
CA PHE A 45 -11.06 -5.19 13.07
C PHE A 45 -11.60 -3.78 12.85
N LYS A 46 -12.02 -3.05 13.90
CA LYS A 46 -12.51 -1.68 13.77
C LYS A 46 -11.41 -0.73 13.28
N VAL A 47 -10.21 -0.87 13.83
CA VAL A 47 -9.03 -0.08 13.43
C VAL A 47 -8.63 -0.40 11.99
N VAL A 48 -8.63 -1.69 11.63
CA VAL A 48 -8.34 -2.13 10.26
C VAL A 48 -9.33 -1.54 9.27
N LYS A 49 -10.63 -1.57 9.59
CA LYS A 49 -11.68 -1.04 8.72
C LYS A 49 -11.53 0.47 8.50
N GLU A 50 -11.32 1.24 9.57
CA GLU A 50 -11.12 2.69 9.46
C GLU A 50 -9.85 3.06 8.68
N LEU A 51 -8.77 2.31 8.88
CA LEU A 51 -7.52 2.53 8.17
C LEU A 51 -7.67 2.25 6.68
N VAL A 52 -8.31 1.14 6.33
CA VAL A 52 -8.56 0.74 4.94
C VAL A 52 -9.43 1.77 4.21
N GLU A 53 -10.49 2.27 4.84
CA GLU A 53 -11.35 3.31 4.23
C GLU A 53 -10.56 4.61 3.99
N LYS A 54 -9.78 5.08 4.98
CA LYS A 54 -8.94 6.29 4.80
C LYS A 54 -7.90 6.12 3.69
N VAL A 55 -7.28 4.94 3.60
CA VAL A 55 -6.30 4.64 2.53
C VAL A 55 -6.98 4.60 1.17
N LYS A 56 -8.16 3.99 1.07
CA LYS A 56 -8.96 3.93 -0.16
C LYS A 56 -9.38 5.31 -0.64
N GLU A 57 -9.89 6.16 0.25
CA GLU A 57 -10.28 7.53 -0.07
C GLU A 57 -9.10 8.36 -0.56
N ARG A 58 -7.92 8.24 0.06
CA ARG A 58 -6.71 8.94 -0.39
C ARG A 58 -6.19 8.40 -1.71
N ALA A 59 -6.26 7.08 -1.91
CA ALA A 59 -5.74 6.44 -3.12
C ALA A 59 -6.62 6.69 -4.36
N LEU A 60 -7.94 6.77 -4.19
CA LEU A 60 -8.89 7.14 -5.24
C LEU A 60 -9.07 8.66 -5.36
N GLY A 61 -8.73 9.40 -4.30
CA GLY A 61 -8.74 10.84 -4.28
C GLY A 61 -7.70 11.43 -5.24
N THR A 62 -8.00 12.65 -5.71
CA THR A 62 -7.25 13.41 -6.71
C THR A 62 -5.76 13.65 -6.36
N GLU A 63 -5.32 13.32 -5.14
CA GLU A 63 -3.92 13.43 -4.69
C GLU A 63 -2.99 12.39 -5.35
N VAL A 64 -3.46 11.17 -5.65
CA VAL A 64 -2.62 10.18 -6.37
C VAL A 64 -2.53 10.48 -7.86
N ALA A 65 -3.60 11.04 -8.45
CA ALA A 65 -3.58 11.50 -9.84
C ALA A 65 -2.57 12.64 -10.10
N LYS A 66 -2.18 13.38 -9.05
CA LYS A 66 -1.18 14.45 -9.10
C LYS A 66 0.20 14.04 -8.60
N SER A 67 0.28 13.03 -7.74
CA SER A 67 1.54 12.49 -7.21
C SER A 67 2.04 11.32 -8.04
N ILE A 68 2.25 11.55 -9.34
CA ILE A 68 3.19 10.76 -10.12
C ILE A 68 4.43 11.63 -10.26
N ASN A 69 5.18 11.76 -9.15
CA ASN A 69 6.59 12.07 -9.28
C ASN A 69 7.26 10.79 -9.79
N PRO A 70 7.90 10.82 -10.97
CA PRO A 70 8.58 9.67 -11.55
C PRO A 70 9.72 9.14 -10.65
#